data_AF-A0A1M3MWD5-F1
#
_entry.id   AF-A0A1M3MWD5-F1
#
_cell.length_a   1.000
_cell.length_b   1.000
_cell.length_c   1.000
_cell.angle_alpha   90.00
_cell.angle_beta   90.00
_cell.angle_gamma   90.00
#
_symmetry.space_group_name_H-M   'P 1'
#
loop_
_entity.id
_entity.type
_entity.pdbx_description
1 polymer ?
#
loop_
_entity_poly.entity_id
_entity_poly.type
_entity_poly.pdbx_seq_one_letter_code
_entity_poly.pdbx_strand_id
1 'polypeptide(L)'
;MGSAAHGERSPPGGNRAMLRSMGRAFDWLDEHMTEALDAPDEHFDWVWMAKDEDWRSLVAAFPTRDDAWREALAYVVSEGPPGWGYRVLAIALQDGIAAVREQAALSFVDLLESNEDEGTSEIDDAMWSRVKAIAQSGGPELDDVRTFLADRADG
;
A
#
# COMPACT_ATOMS: atom_id res chain seq x y z
N MET A 1 -13.88 17.09 -52.94
CA MET A 1 -12.90 16.09 -52.48
C MET A 1 -11.62 16.82 -52.09
N GLY A 2 -11.12 16.58 -50.86
CA GLY A 2 -9.82 17.04 -50.32
C GLY A 2 -9.87 18.42 -49.65
N SER A 3 -10.23 18.56 -48.37
CA SER A 3 -9.49 18.29 -47.12
C SER A 3 -8.36 19.28 -46.78
N ALA A 4 -8.75 20.25 -45.94
CA ALA A 4 -8.11 20.80 -44.74
C ALA A 4 -6.58 21.00 -44.63
N ALA A 5 -6.26 22.28 -44.43
CA ALA A 5 -5.22 22.88 -43.59
C ALA A 5 -4.41 21.95 -42.65
N HIS A 6 -3.08 22.02 -42.77
CA HIS A 6 -2.13 21.58 -41.76
C HIS A 6 -1.48 22.83 -41.14
N GLY A 7 -1.98 23.22 -39.97
CA GLY A 7 -1.39 24.29 -39.18
C GLY A 7 -0.23 23.76 -38.34
N GLU A 8 0.92 24.39 -38.46
CA GLU A 8 2.07 24.21 -37.58
C GLU A 8 1.67 24.58 -36.14
N ARG A 9 1.93 23.66 -35.20
CA ARG A 9 2.02 23.96 -33.77
C ARG A 9 3.24 23.24 -33.20
N SER A 10 4.29 24.00 -32.91
CA SER A 10 5.27 23.60 -31.90
C SER A 10 4.63 23.70 -30.51
N PRO A 11 4.73 22.70 -29.63
CA PRO A 11 4.53 22.91 -28.21
C PRO A 11 5.83 23.41 -27.56
N PRO A 12 5.78 24.49 -26.77
CA PRO A 12 6.89 24.90 -25.91
C PRO A 12 6.85 24.10 -24.60
N GLY A 13 8.02 23.73 -24.06
CA GLY A 13 8.12 23.38 -22.63
C GLY A 13 8.36 21.91 -22.26
N GLY A 14 9.02 21.12 -23.10
CA GLY A 14 9.57 19.82 -22.70
C GLY A 14 10.86 19.97 -21.90
N ASN A 15 10.79 20.38 -20.63
CA ASN A 15 11.84 20.12 -19.61
C ASN A 15 11.52 20.57 -18.17
N ARG A 16 10.27 20.97 -17.87
CA ARG A 16 9.84 21.32 -16.49
C ARG A 16 8.91 20.30 -15.83
N ALA A 17 8.37 19.34 -16.58
CA ALA A 17 7.45 18.32 -16.05
C ALA A 17 8.16 17.15 -15.33
N MET A 18 9.41 16.83 -15.69
CA MET A 18 10.15 15.73 -15.07
C MET A 18 10.70 16.05 -13.66
N LEU A 19 10.67 17.31 -13.23
CA LEU A 19 11.16 17.74 -11.90
C LEU A 19 10.04 18.14 -10.92
N ARG A 20 8.77 17.95 -11.29
CA ARG A 20 7.59 18.28 -10.44
C ARG A 20 6.77 17.04 -10.04
N SER A 21 7.31 15.84 -10.19
CA SER A 21 6.59 14.59 -9.86
C SER A 21 6.86 14.06 -8.46
N MET A 22 7.64 14.77 -7.63
CA MET A 22 7.95 14.30 -6.28
C MET A 22 6.76 14.60 -5.37
N GLY A 23 6.16 13.58 -4.76
CA GLY A 23 5.12 13.71 -3.72
C GLY A 23 3.66 13.72 -4.19
N ARG A 24 3.36 13.66 -5.50
CA ARG A 24 1.96 13.79 -5.98
C ARG A 24 1.05 12.64 -5.57
N ALA A 25 1.57 11.42 -5.48
CA ALA A 25 0.76 10.29 -5.06
C ALA A 25 0.56 10.35 -3.54
N PHE A 26 1.59 10.68 -2.78
CA PHE A 26 1.44 10.90 -1.33
C PHE A 26 0.43 12.01 -1.02
N ASP A 27 0.55 13.19 -1.63
CA ASP A 27 -0.34 14.32 -1.32
C ASP A 27 -1.81 13.96 -1.58
N TRP A 28 -2.09 13.29 -2.70
CA TRP A 28 -3.45 12.86 -3.04
C TRP A 28 -3.93 11.76 -2.08
N LEU A 29 -3.11 10.73 -1.86
CA LEU A 29 -3.44 9.65 -0.94
C LEU A 29 -3.66 10.18 0.48
N ASP A 30 -2.84 11.10 0.96
CA ASP A 30 -2.94 11.67 2.29
C ASP A 30 -4.23 12.47 2.49
N GLU A 31 -4.65 13.22 1.46
CA GLU A 31 -5.89 14.01 1.45
C GLU A 31 -7.15 13.13 1.38
N HIS A 32 -7.10 12.02 0.63
CA HIS A 32 -8.27 11.21 0.30
C HIS A 32 -8.32 9.84 1.00
N MET A 33 -7.31 9.45 1.79
CA MET A 33 -7.14 8.06 2.26
C MET A 33 -8.38 7.48 2.94
N THR A 34 -9.05 8.25 3.79
CA THR A 34 -10.21 7.75 4.56
C THR A 34 -11.37 7.30 3.67
N GLU A 35 -11.46 7.83 2.45
CA GLU A 35 -12.48 7.45 1.48
C GLU A 35 -12.26 6.02 0.93
N ALA A 36 -11.05 5.47 1.07
CA ALA A 36 -10.70 4.15 0.53
C ALA A 36 -11.50 3.00 1.15
N LEU A 37 -12.02 3.17 2.37
CA LEU A 37 -12.86 2.16 3.02
C LEU A 37 -14.21 1.98 2.31
N ASP A 38 -14.72 3.03 1.67
CA ASP A 38 -15.98 3.02 0.94
C ASP A 38 -15.78 2.88 -0.58
N ALA A 39 -14.68 3.42 -1.11
CA ALA A 39 -14.41 3.50 -2.55
C ALA A 39 -12.90 3.27 -2.86
N PRO A 40 -12.39 2.03 -2.77
CA PRO A 40 -10.96 1.76 -2.85
C PRO A 40 -10.33 1.83 -4.24
N ASP A 41 -11.12 1.67 -5.32
CA ASP A 41 -10.61 1.51 -6.68
C ASP A 41 -9.67 2.67 -7.12
N GLU A 42 -10.05 3.91 -6.80
CA GLU A 42 -9.21 5.08 -7.14
C GLU A 42 -7.92 5.10 -6.31
N HIS A 43 -7.97 4.67 -5.06
CA HIS A 43 -6.80 4.59 -4.18
C HIS A 43 -5.84 3.50 -4.62
N PHE A 44 -6.33 2.38 -5.12
CA PHE A 44 -5.51 1.32 -5.71
C PHE A 44 -4.64 1.85 -6.86
N ASP A 45 -5.23 2.63 -7.78
CA ASP A 45 -4.49 3.27 -8.88
C ASP A 45 -3.37 4.17 -8.36
N TRP A 46 -3.65 4.98 -7.33
CA TRP A 46 -2.65 5.88 -6.74
C TRP A 46 -1.57 5.16 -5.95
N VAL A 47 -1.92 4.09 -5.23
CA VAL A 47 -0.98 3.19 -4.55
C VAL A 47 -0.06 2.52 -5.56
N TRP A 48 -0.60 2.04 -6.68
CA TRP A 48 0.18 1.43 -7.76
C TRP A 48 1.13 2.42 -8.44
N MET A 49 0.71 3.68 -8.60
CA MET A 49 1.53 4.76 -9.17
C MET A 49 2.55 5.36 -8.18
N ALA A 50 2.44 5.07 -6.89
CA ALA A 50 3.26 5.67 -5.84
C ALA A 50 4.74 5.29 -6.01
N LYS A 51 5.62 6.28 -5.92
CA LYS A 51 7.07 6.07 -5.98
C LYS A 51 7.64 5.86 -4.59
N ASP A 52 8.87 5.39 -4.54
CA ASP A 52 9.65 5.20 -3.31
C ASP A 52 9.60 6.37 -2.32
N GLU A 53 9.60 7.62 -2.80
CA GLU A 53 9.50 8.80 -1.95
C GLU A 53 8.09 9.04 -1.40
N ASP A 54 7.05 8.69 -2.16
CA ASP A 54 5.67 8.72 -1.70
C ASP A 54 5.48 7.67 -0.60
N TRP A 55 6.00 6.45 -0.80
CA TRP A 55 5.97 5.38 0.20
C TRP A 55 6.70 5.72 1.50
N ARG A 56 7.88 6.33 1.41
CA ARG A 56 8.58 6.86 2.60
C ARG A 56 7.73 7.89 3.34
N SER A 57 7.02 8.74 2.59
CA SER A 57 6.15 9.78 3.16
C SER A 57 4.91 9.17 3.82
N LEU A 58 4.28 8.15 3.20
CA LEU A 58 3.15 7.40 3.79
C LEU A 58 3.56 6.73 5.11
N VAL A 59 4.70 6.03 5.12
CA VAL A 59 5.24 5.39 6.33
C VAL A 59 5.53 6.42 7.42
N ALA A 60 6.11 7.57 7.06
CA ALA A 60 6.41 8.64 8.02
C ALA A 60 5.14 9.31 8.57
N ALA A 61 4.09 9.44 7.76
CA ALA A 61 2.82 10.05 8.15
C ALA A 61 1.99 9.12 9.05
N PHE A 62 2.05 7.80 8.81
CA PHE A 62 1.26 6.77 9.48
C PHE A 62 1.00 7.02 10.97
N PRO A 63 2.01 7.15 11.86
CA PRO A 63 1.78 7.26 13.30
C PRO A 63 1.08 8.56 13.75
N THR A 64 0.97 9.55 12.86
CA THR A 64 0.39 10.86 13.16
C THR A 64 -1.02 11.06 12.59
N ARG A 65 -1.47 10.16 11.71
CA ARG A 65 -2.80 10.20 11.10
C ARG A 65 -3.83 9.55 12.00
N ASP A 66 -5.11 9.84 11.77
CA ASP A 66 -6.20 9.26 12.54
C ASP A 66 -6.41 7.76 12.26
N ASP A 67 -7.24 7.13 13.08
CA ASP A 67 -7.44 5.68 13.07
C ASP A 67 -8.03 5.19 11.73
N ALA A 68 -8.97 5.94 11.15
CA ALA A 68 -9.63 5.59 9.89
C ALA A 68 -8.64 5.68 8.72
N TRP A 69 -7.77 6.69 8.72
CA TRP A 69 -6.71 6.84 7.73
C TRP A 69 -5.72 5.67 7.80
N ARG A 70 -5.32 5.27 9.00
CA ARG A 70 -4.36 4.16 9.21
C ARG A 70 -4.96 2.82 8.80
N GLU A 71 -6.23 2.59 9.11
CA GLU A 71 -6.99 1.41 8.67
C GLU A 71 -7.11 1.37 7.15
N ALA A 72 -7.51 2.48 6.53
CA ALA A 72 -7.64 2.61 5.09
C ALA A 72 -6.32 2.37 4.34
N LEU A 73 -5.20 2.94 4.84
CA LEU A 73 -3.90 2.64 4.25
C LEU A 73 -3.53 1.16 4.42
N ALA A 74 -3.80 0.55 5.58
CA ALA A 74 -3.57 -0.87 5.78
C ALA A 74 -4.42 -1.73 4.82
N TYR A 75 -5.61 -1.27 4.44
CA TYR A 75 -6.47 -1.92 3.46
C TYR A 75 -5.86 -1.91 2.06
N VAL A 76 -5.47 -0.74 1.54
CA VAL A 76 -5.12 -0.57 0.12
C VAL A 76 -3.68 -0.89 -0.25
N VAL A 77 -2.81 -1.05 0.75
CA VAL A 77 -1.35 -1.21 0.54
C VAL A 77 -0.97 -2.50 -0.19
N SER A 78 -1.87 -3.50 -0.26
CA SER A 78 -1.63 -4.76 -0.99
C SER A 78 -1.48 -4.57 -2.50
N GLU A 79 -2.04 -3.50 -3.07
CA GLU A 79 -1.92 -3.16 -4.49
C GLU A 79 -0.59 -2.48 -4.84
N GLY A 80 0.22 -2.15 -3.82
CA GLY A 80 1.52 -1.55 -3.97
C GLY A 80 2.65 -2.56 -4.22
N PRO A 81 3.89 -2.09 -4.43
CA PRO A 81 5.04 -2.97 -4.48
C PRO A 81 5.17 -3.79 -3.18
N PRO A 82 5.36 -5.13 -3.24
CA PRO A 82 5.29 -6.00 -2.06
C PRO A 82 6.19 -5.57 -0.91
N GLY A 83 7.42 -5.13 -1.18
CA GLY A 83 8.36 -4.67 -0.13
C GLY A 83 7.83 -3.47 0.67
N TRP A 84 7.15 -2.53 0.02
CA TRP A 84 6.49 -1.41 0.70
C TRP A 84 5.19 -1.85 1.38
N GLY A 85 4.43 -2.72 0.71
CA GLY A 85 3.28 -3.46 1.25
C GLY A 85 3.56 -4.03 2.64
N TYR A 86 4.54 -4.94 2.71
CA TYR A 86 4.97 -5.61 3.93
C TYR A 86 5.42 -4.62 5.02
N ARG A 87 6.15 -3.57 4.66
CA ARG A 87 6.62 -2.57 5.62
C ARG A 87 5.47 -1.81 6.29
N VAL A 88 4.47 -1.37 5.52
CA VAL A 88 3.30 -0.68 6.08
C VAL A 88 2.48 -1.62 6.96
N LEU A 89 2.25 -2.85 6.50
CA LEU A 89 1.49 -3.86 7.26
C LEU A 89 2.19 -4.22 8.58
N ALA A 90 3.53 -4.32 8.59
CA ALA A 90 4.31 -4.56 9.81
C ALA A 90 4.13 -3.46 10.87
N ILE A 91 3.96 -2.21 10.43
CA ILE A 91 3.68 -1.07 11.30
C ILE A 91 2.22 -1.13 11.79
N ALA A 92 1.27 -1.36 10.87
CA ALA A 92 -0.16 -1.40 11.18
C ALA A 92 -0.55 -2.54 12.13
N LEU A 93 0.12 -3.69 12.07
CA LEU A 93 -0.07 -4.80 13.02
C LEU A 93 0.32 -4.45 14.47
N GLN A 94 1.12 -3.40 14.67
CA GLN A 94 1.52 -2.90 15.99
C GLN A 94 0.66 -1.72 16.46
N ASP A 95 -0.35 -1.32 15.68
CA ASP A 95 -1.18 -0.18 16.01
C ASP A 95 -1.94 -0.39 17.32
N GLY A 96 -2.19 0.69 18.06
CA GLY A 96 -2.99 0.63 19.29
C GLY A 96 -4.46 0.28 19.03
N ILE A 97 -4.94 0.48 17.80
CA ILE A 97 -6.33 0.29 17.40
C ILE A 97 -6.56 -1.10 16.82
N ALA A 98 -7.57 -1.81 17.34
CA ALA A 98 -7.88 -3.17 16.92
C ALA A 98 -8.26 -3.26 15.42
N ALA A 99 -9.10 -2.35 14.93
CA ALA A 99 -9.52 -2.32 13.53
C ALA A 99 -8.34 -2.22 12.56
N VAL A 100 -7.36 -1.35 12.86
CA VAL A 100 -6.13 -1.21 12.05
C VAL A 100 -5.34 -2.51 12.02
N ARG A 101 -5.19 -3.20 13.16
CA ARG A 101 -4.49 -4.49 13.24
C ARG A 101 -5.21 -5.60 12.48
N GLU A 102 -6.53 -5.68 12.64
CA GLU A 102 -7.37 -6.66 11.96
C GLU A 102 -7.31 -6.47 10.43
N GLN A 103 -7.46 -5.22 9.97
CA GLN A 103 -7.34 -4.87 8.55
C GLN A 103 -5.95 -5.20 8.00
N ALA A 104 -4.88 -4.86 8.73
CA ALA A 104 -3.52 -5.16 8.31
C ALA A 104 -3.28 -6.68 8.17
N ALA A 105 -3.88 -7.48 9.04
CA ALA A 105 -3.73 -8.92 8.96
C ALA A 105 -4.52 -9.54 7.80
N LEU A 106 -5.67 -8.96 7.42
CA LEU A 106 -6.42 -9.34 6.21
C LEU A 106 -5.64 -8.97 4.94
N SER A 107 -5.19 -7.72 4.82
CA SER A 107 -4.44 -7.28 3.64
C SER A 107 -3.08 -7.97 3.51
N PHE A 108 -2.49 -8.44 4.61
CA PHE A 108 -1.29 -9.29 4.56
C PHE A 108 -1.57 -10.63 3.89
N VAL A 109 -2.71 -11.25 4.20
CA VAL A 109 -3.17 -12.47 3.53
C VAL A 109 -3.32 -12.23 2.04
N ASP A 110 -4.00 -11.17 1.63
CA ASP A 110 -4.22 -10.85 0.21
C ASP A 110 -2.91 -10.59 -0.53
N LEU A 111 -1.97 -9.90 0.12
CA LEU A 111 -0.64 -9.62 -0.44
C LEU A 111 0.17 -10.92 -0.59
N LEU A 112 0.08 -11.86 0.34
CA LEU A 112 0.74 -13.16 0.21
C LEU A 112 0.17 -13.96 -0.96
N GLU A 113 -1.15 -14.12 -1.03
CA GLU A 113 -1.82 -14.86 -2.12
C GLU A 113 -1.48 -14.27 -3.51
N SER A 114 -1.45 -12.95 -3.61
CA SER A 114 -1.14 -12.25 -4.87
C SER A 114 0.32 -12.40 -5.31
N ASN A 115 1.23 -12.78 -4.40
CA ASN A 115 2.65 -12.92 -4.67
C ASN A 115 3.14 -14.39 -4.74
N GLU A 116 2.27 -15.37 -4.47
CA GLU A 116 2.63 -16.80 -4.56
C GLU A 116 2.99 -17.25 -5.99
N ASP A 117 2.50 -16.55 -7.02
CA ASP A 117 2.83 -16.84 -8.43
C ASP A 117 4.28 -16.46 -8.82
N GLU A 118 5.02 -15.71 -7.98
CA GLU A 118 6.42 -15.32 -8.24
C GLU A 118 7.49 -16.30 -7.71
N GLY A 119 7.09 -17.49 -7.26
CA GLY A 119 8.03 -18.60 -7.05
C GLY A 119 8.82 -18.55 -5.73
N THR A 120 8.25 -17.98 -4.66
CA THR A 120 8.86 -18.01 -3.32
C THR A 120 7.96 -18.61 -2.26
N SER A 121 8.23 -19.89 -1.96
CA SER A 121 7.88 -20.63 -0.73
C SER A 121 6.38 -20.86 -0.44
N GLU A 122 5.96 -22.12 -0.54
CA GLU A 122 4.67 -22.66 -0.10
C GLU A 122 4.27 -22.10 1.28
N ILE A 123 3.21 -21.30 1.32
CA ILE A 123 2.49 -21.04 2.55
C ILE A 123 1.62 -22.27 2.78
N ASP A 124 2.00 -23.11 3.74
CA ASP A 124 1.19 -24.27 4.09
C ASP A 124 -0.08 -23.87 4.87
N ASP A 125 -1.07 -24.76 4.85
CA ASP A 125 -2.37 -24.57 5.51
C ASP A 125 -2.27 -24.27 7.02
N ALA A 126 -1.16 -24.65 7.66
CA ALA A 126 -0.92 -24.44 9.08
C ALA A 126 -0.41 -23.01 9.35
N MET A 127 0.51 -22.52 8.52
CA MET A 127 0.94 -21.12 8.53
C MET A 127 -0.22 -20.19 8.17
N TRP A 128 -1.05 -20.61 7.22
CA TRP A 128 -2.30 -19.94 6.86
C TRP A 128 -3.31 -19.85 8.01
N SER A 129 -3.52 -20.95 8.73
CA SER A 129 -4.36 -20.95 9.93
C SER A 129 -3.82 -20.04 11.02
N ARG A 130 -2.49 -19.93 11.14
CA ARG A 130 -1.82 -19.06 12.12
C ARG A 130 -2.01 -17.59 11.83
N VAL A 131 -1.79 -17.16 10.58
CA VAL A 131 -2.03 -15.77 10.18
C VAL A 131 -3.49 -15.38 10.40
N LYS A 132 -4.44 -16.25 10.05
CA LYS A 132 -5.88 -16.03 10.32
C LYS A 132 -6.20 -15.97 11.81
N ALA A 133 -5.61 -16.84 12.63
CA ALA A 133 -5.79 -16.81 14.08
C ALA A 133 -5.22 -15.52 14.70
N ILE A 134 -4.12 -14.99 14.15
CA ILE A 134 -3.47 -13.75 14.58
C ILE A 134 -4.32 -12.54 14.20
N ALA A 135 -4.81 -12.50 12.96
CA ALA A 135 -5.75 -11.50 12.47
C ALA A 135 -6.99 -11.38 13.37
N GLN A 136 -7.53 -12.54 13.79
CA GLN A 136 -8.79 -12.62 14.52
C GLN A 136 -8.65 -12.48 16.04
N SER A 137 -7.48 -12.78 16.61
CA SER A 137 -7.29 -12.78 18.07
C SER A 137 -6.66 -11.50 18.62
N GLY A 138 -5.98 -10.71 17.77
CA GLY A 138 -5.18 -9.56 18.22
C GLY A 138 -4.13 -9.93 19.28
N GLY A 139 -3.78 -11.22 19.36
CA GLY A 139 -3.09 -11.83 20.48
C GLY A 139 -1.56 -11.81 20.38
N PRO A 140 -0.86 -12.42 21.35
CA PRO A 140 0.61 -12.43 21.45
C PRO A 140 1.34 -13.05 20.25
N GLU A 141 0.62 -13.75 19.38
CA GLU A 141 1.14 -14.34 18.14
C GLU A 141 1.35 -13.27 17.02
N LEU A 142 0.84 -12.03 17.20
CA LEU A 142 1.18 -10.87 16.35
C LEU A 142 2.69 -10.61 16.27
N ASP A 143 3.44 -10.91 17.33
CA ASP A 143 4.89 -10.71 17.38
C ASP A 143 5.64 -11.64 16.39
N ASP A 144 5.11 -12.84 16.12
CA ASP A 144 5.69 -13.80 15.17
C ASP A 144 5.45 -13.35 13.72
N VAL A 145 4.23 -12.91 13.40
CA VAL A 145 3.91 -12.32 12.08
C VAL A 145 4.70 -11.03 11.85
N ARG A 146 4.88 -10.21 12.87
CA ARG A 146 5.75 -9.03 12.81
C ARG A 146 7.19 -9.40 12.43
N THR A 147 7.74 -10.42 13.08
CA THR A 147 9.14 -10.84 12.84
C THR A 147 9.31 -11.32 11.40
N PHE A 148 8.37 -12.14 10.91
CA PHE A 148 8.36 -12.60 9.53
C PHE A 148 8.28 -11.45 8.51
N LEU A 149 7.46 -10.43 8.81
CA LEU A 149 7.30 -9.26 7.95
C LEU A 149 8.53 -8.36 7.93
N ALA A 150 9.17 -8.16 9.09
CA ALA A 150 10.40 -7.38 9.18
C ALA A 150 11.51 -8.03 8.34
N ASP A 151 11.66 -9.36 8.44
CA ASP A 151 12.65 -10.12 7.67
C ASP A 151 12.42 -9.99 6.14
N ARG A 152 11.16 -9.92 5.68
CA ARG A 152 10.81 -9.73 4.27
C ARG A 152 10.90 -8.28 3.78
N ALA A 153 10.76 -7.29 4.66
CA ALA A 153 10.88 -5.87 4.31
C ALA A 153 12.34 -5.39 4.19
N ASP A 154 13.28 -6.16 4.75
CA ASP A 154 14.73 -5.87 4.75
C ASP A 154 15.53 -6.68 3.71
N GLY A 155 14.91 -7.67 3.05
CA GLY A 155 15.49 -8.48 1.97
C GLY A 155 15.28 -7.90 0.58
#